data_AF-A0ABD1SEQ1-F1
#
_entry.id   AF-A0ABD1SEQ1-F1
#
_cell.length_a   1.000
_cell.length_b   1.000
_cell.length_c   1.000
_cell.angle_alpha   90.00
_cell.angle_beta   90.00
_cell.angle_gamma   90.00
#
_symmetry.space_group_name_H-M   'P 1'
#
loop_
_entity.id
_entity.type
_entity.pdbx_description
1 polymer ?
#
loop_
_entity_poly.entity_id
_entity_poly.type
_entity_poly.pdbx_seq_one_letter_code
_entity_poly.pdbx_strand_id
1 'polypeptide(L)'
;MEVKLQDSDETVLQSSFSDFPEDVQLCILSFLDPSELGSFACTSKKFVSLCRDDQRLWFSMCDRRWGSYTQLNRWGQGRISYKHLYRILREYENLVGFWRRCGITTAASVNSPPAPLLFLDWGPFYITGSRISPSKNGSYEIIRSPFLWMSITSKGEPVNYLDPEGRFEFTDDLLMDSREAGVFGE
;
A
#
# COMPACT_ATOMS: atom_id res chain seq x y z
N MET A 1 -25.07 -28.11 60.99
CA MET A 1 -23.97 -27.54 60.18
C MET A 1 -24.49 -27.39 58.78
N GLU A 2 -24.92 -26.18 58.46
CA GLU A 2 -25.26 -25.78 57.10
C GLU A 2 -23.98 -25.77 56.26
N VAL A 3 -24.06 -26.34 55.06
CA VAL A 3 -23.13 -26.01 53.98
C VAL A 3 -24.00 -25.43 52.88
N LYS A 4 -24.20 -24.12 52.93
CA LYS A 4 -24.71 -23.35 51.78
C LYS A 4 -23.60 -23.34 50.74
N LEU A 5 -23.79 -24.11 49.68
CA LEU A 5 -23.04 -23.92 48.44
C LEU A 5 -23.45 -22.56 47.89
N GLN A 6 -22.55 -21.60 48.08
CA GLN A 6 -22.63 -20.27 47.50
C GLN A 6 -22.29 -20.44 46.02
N ASP A 7 -23.33 -20.59 45.20
CA ASP A 7 -23.23 -20.55 43.75
C ASP A 7 -22.71 -19.16 43.40
N SER A 8 -21.42 -19.08 43.06
CA SER A 8 -20.80 -17.86 42.56
C SER A 8 -21.39 -17.62 41.19
N ASP A 9 -22.40 -16.76 41.14
CA ASP A 9 -22.97 -16.15 39.94
C ASP A 9 -21.85 -15.36 39.24
N GLU A 10 -20.95 -16.06 38.54
CA GLU A 10 -20.16 -15.47 37.45
C GLU A 10 -21.17 -15.10 36.37
N THR A 11 -21.81 -13.94 36.57
CA THR A 11 -22.48 -13.24 35.48
C THR A 11 -21.40 -12.97 34.44
N VAL A 12 -21.27 -13.87 33.48
CA VAL A 12 -20.51 -13.63 32.26
C VAL A 12 -21.11 -12.38 31.65
N LEU A 13 -20.44 -11.24 31.85
CA LEU A 13 -20.85 -9.97 31.26
C LEU A 13 -20.79 -10.18 29.75
N GLN A 14 -21.96 -10.45 29.16
CA GLN A 14 -22.09 -10.67 27.75
C GLN A 14 -21.98 -9.31 27.05
N SER A 15 -20.74 -8.87 26.86
CA SER A 15 -20.44 -7.62 26.15
C SER A 15 -20.67 -7.80 24.66
N SER A 16 -21.53 -6.96 24.09
CA SER A 16 -21.71 -6.83 22.66
C SER A 16 -20.52 -6.07 22.06
N PHE A 17 -20.20 -6.33 20.78
CA PHE A 17 -19.20 -5.55 20.06
C PHE A 17 -19.50 -4.04 20.06
N SER A 18 -20.78 -3.67 20.13
CA SER A 18 -21.21 -2.26 20.23
C SER A 18 -20.86 -1.58 21.55
N ASP A 19 -20.50 -2.35 22.58
CA ASP A 19 -20.21 -1.83 23.92
C ASP A 19 -18.75 -1.37 24.04
N PHE A 20 -17.89 -1.77 23.09
CA PHE A 20 -16.53 -1.25 23.01
C PHE A 20 -16.53 0.23 22.65
N PRO A 21 -15.57 1.01 23.14
CA PRO A 21 -15.27 2.35 22.61
C PRO A 21 -15.05 2.33 21.09
N GLU A 22 -15.39 3.43 20.40
CA GLU A 22 -15.35 3.50 18.93
C GLU A 22 -13.94 3.25 18.36
N ASP A 23 -12.91 3.80 18.99
CA ASP A 23 -11.50 3.60 18.65
C ASP A 23 -11.08 2.13 18.75
N VAL A 24 -11.57 1.41 19.78
CA VAL A 24 -11.34 -0.03 19.92
C VAL A 24 -12.05 -0.81 18.82
N GLN A 25 -13.30 -0.46 18.50
CA GLN A 25 -14.03 -1.08 17.39
C GLN A 25 -13.28 -0.87 16.06
N LEU A 26 -12.85 0.35 15.77
CA LEU A 26 -12.08 0.70 14.58
C LEU A 26 -10.75 -0.06 14.51
N CYS A 27 -10.04 -0.17 15.65
CA CYS A 27 -8.80 -0.94 15.74
C CYS A 27 -9.04 -2.42 15.40
N ILE A 28 -10.07 -3.04 15.97
CA ILE A 28 -10.44 -4.44 15.68
C ILE A 28 -10.80 -4.61 14.20
N LEU A 29 -11.65 -3.72 13.66
CA LEU A 29 -12.08 -3.78 12.26
C LEU A 29 -10.92 -3.54 11.28
N SER A 30 -9.87 -2.81 11.68
CA SER A 30 -8.69 -2.57 10.84
C SER A 30 -7.90 -3.84 10.48
N PHE A 31 -8.12 -4.96 11.16
CA PHE A 31 -7.49 -6.24 10.86
C PHE A 31 -8.18 -7.00 9.71
N LEU A 32 -9.42 -6.63 9.38
CA LEU A 32 -10.21 -7.33 8.38
C LEU A 32 -9.82 -6.95 6.96
N ASP A 33 -10.02 -7.86 6.01
CA ASP A 33 -10.01 -7.53 4.59
C ASP A 33 -11.29 -6.75 4.19
N PRO A 34 -11.26 -5.96 3.10
CA PRO A 34 -12.45 -5.23 2.64
C PRO A 34 -13.69 -6.10 2.40
N SER A 35 -13.51 -7.36 2.00
CA SER A 35 -14.62 -8.32 1.84
C SER A 35 -15.24 -8.71 3.17
N GLU A 36 -14.40 -8.99 4.17
CA GLU A 36 -14.84 -9.34 5.52
C GLU A 36 -15.50 -8.14 6.21
N LEU A 37 -14.95 -6.95 5.99
CA LEU A 37 -15.55 -5.69 6.44
C LEU A 37 -16.93 -5.46 5.81
N GLY A 38 -17.09 -5.80 4.53
CA GLY A 38 -18.38 -5.81 3.85
C GLY A 38 -19.38 -6.78 4.47
N SER A 39 -18.94 -8.00 4.79
CA SER A 39 -19.78 -8.98 5.50
C SER A 39 -20.16 -8.51 6.91
N PHE A 40 -19.22 -7.90 7.64
CA PHE A 40 -19.47 -7.33 8.96
C PHE A 40 -20.47 -6.18 8.91
N ALA A 41 -20.35 -5.28 7.93
CA ALA A 41 -21.28 -4.17 7.73
C ALA A 41 -22.74 -4.64 7.54
N CYS A 42 -22.95 -5.82 6.96
CA CYS A 42 -24.27 -6.41 6.77
C CYS A 42 -24.92 -6.92 8.07
N THR A 43 -24.17 -7.07 9.17
CA THR A 43 -24.70 -7.57 10.46
C THR A 43 -25.58 -6.55 11.18
N SER A 44 -25.36 -5.24 10.94
CA SER A 44 -26.12 -4.17 11.58
C SER A 44 -26.06 -2.87 10.79
N LYS A 45 -27.19 -2.17 10.71
CA LYS A 45 -27.29 -0.83 10.10
C LYS A 45 -26.31 0.18 10.72
N LYS A 46 -25.98 0.01 12.01
CA LYS A 46 -25.04 0.87 12.75
C LYS A 46 -23.62 0.79 12.15
N PHE A 47 -23.20 -0.39 11.70
CA PHE A 47 -21.84 -0.60 11.20
C PHE A 47 -21.68 -0.31 9.71
N VAL A 48 -22.78 -0.11 8.97
CA VAL A 48 -22.72 0.23 7.55
C VAL A 48 -21.95 1.52 7.31
N SER A 49 -22.26 2.61 8.03
CA SER A 49 -21.57 3.89 7.87
C SER A 49 -20.09 3.80 8.27
N LEU A 50 -19.82 3.13 9.40
CA LEU A 50 -18.48 2.92 9.94
C LEU A 50 -17.58 2.18 8.94
N CYS A 51 -18.07 1.08 8.37
CA CYS A 51 -17.32 0.25 7.44
C CYS A 51 -17.19 0.86 6.05
N ARG A 52 -18.21 1.63 5.62
CA ARG A 52 -18.26 2.13 4.25
C ARG A 52 -17.30 3.29 4.05
N ASP A 53 -17.38 4.35 4.86
CA ASP A 53 -16.74 5.63 4.50
C ASP A 53 -15.96 6.30 5.65
N ASP A 54 -15.84 5.67 6.82
CA ASP A 54 -15.06 6.23 7.94
C ASP A 54 -13.56 6.33 7.60
N GLN A 55 -13.04 7.54 7.54
CA GLN A 55 -11.64 7.79 7.15
C GLN A 55 -10.63 7.24 8.17
N ARG A 56 -10.98 7.15 9.47
CA ARG A 56 -10.09 6.62 10.51
C ARG A 56 -9.92 5.12 10.35
N LEU A 57 -11.00 4.41 10.01
CA LEU A 57 -10.95 2.98 9.70
C LEU A 57 -10.03 2.72 8.50
N TRP A 58 -10.32 3.36 7.37
CA TRP A 58 -9.56 3.15 6.13
C TRP A 58 -8.10 3.59 6.27
N PHE A 59 -7.82 4.66 7.02
CA PHE A 59 -6.45 5.04 7.38
C PHE A 59 -5.75 3.92 8.16
N SER A 60 -6.38 3.41 9.22
CA SER A 60 -5.81 2.36 10.06
C SER A 60 -5.55 1.07 9.27
N MET A 61 -6.43 0.73 8.32
CA MET A 61 -6.23 -0.39 7.41
C MET A 61 -5.03 -0.18 6.48
N CYS A 62 -4.86 1.02 5.92
CA CYS A 62 -3.70 1.37 5.11
C CYS A 62 -2.40 1.33 5.93
N ASP A 63 -2.41 1.95 7.12
CA ASP A 63 -1.24 2.10 7.98
C ASP A 63 -0.71 0.74 8.45
N ARG A 64 -1.62 -0.15 8.84
CA ARG A 64 -1.29 -1.52 9.24
C ARG A 64 -0.56 -2.31 8.15
N ARG A 65 -0.91 -2.11 6.88
CA ARG A 65 -0.33 -2.86 5.75
C ARG A 65 0.90 -2.18 5.14
N TRP A 66 0.83 -0.87 4.94
CA TRP A 66 1.82 -0.13 4.18
C TRP A 66 2.51 0.99 4.96
N GLY A 67 2.07 1.33 6.17
CA GLY A 67 2.61 2.46 6.95
C GLY A 67 4.10 2.34 7.30
N SER A 68 4.63 1.11 7.34
CA SER A 68 6.06 0.85 7.54
C SER A 68 6.92 1.07 6.28
N TYR A 69 6.30 1.02 5.09
CA TYR A 69 6.98 1.18 3.80
C TYR A 69 6.75 2.55 3.17
N THR A 70 5.66 3.23 3.52
CA THR A 70 5.20 4.43 2.82
C THR A 70 4.59 5.48 3.75
N GLN A 71 4.59 6.74 3.33
CA GLN A 71 4.03 7.90 4.03
C GLN A 71 2.64 8.20 3.46
N LEU A 72 1.61 7.58 4.05
CA LEU A 72 0.22 7.62 3.56
C LEU A 72 -0.32 9.04 3.32
N ASN A 73 0.06 9.99 4.17
CA ASN A 73 -0.37 11.38 4.08
C ASN A 73 0.22 12.16 2.90
N ARG A 74 1.24 11.63 2.22
CA ARG A 74 1.87 12.26 1.05
C ARG A 74 1.32 11.77 -0.27
N TRP A 75 0.70 10.60 -0.30
CA TRP A 75 0.04 10.08 -1.51
C TRP A 75 -1.08 11.02 -1.95
N GLY A 76 -1.11 11.35 -3.25
CA GLY A 76 -2.12 12.26 -3.80
C GLY A 76 -2.18 13.61 -3.09
N GLN A 77 -1.02 14.12 -2.62
CA GLN A 77 -0.92 15.37 -1.85
C GLN A 77 -1.75 15.35 -0.54
N GLY A 78 -2.07 14.17 -0.01
CA GLY A 78 -2.91 14.01 1.17
C GLY A 78 -4.39 14.36 0.96
N ARG A 79 -4.82 14.57 -0.28
CA ARG A 79 -6.21 14.92 -0.64
C ARG A 79 -7.06 13.71 -1.02
N ILE A 80 -6.43 12.56 -1.24
CA ILE A 80 -7.11 11.32 -1.59
C ILE A 80 -7.76 10.69 -0.35
N SER A 81 -8.99 10.19 -0.49
CA SER A 81 -9.61 9.40 0.58
C SER A 81 -8.83 8.11 0.84
N TYR A 82 -8.70 7.70 2.10
CA TYR A 82 -7.92 6.51 2.45
C TYR A 82 -8.52 5.22 1.89
N LYS A 83 -9.85 5.17 1.70
CA LYS A 83 -10.52 4.07 1.01
C LYS A 83 -10.06 3.91 -0.44
N HIS A 84 -9.93 5.04 -1.15
CA HIS A 84 -9.44 5.02 -2.52
C HIS A 84 -7.95 4.66 -2.54
N LEU A 85 -7.16 5.24 -1.62
CA LEU A 85 -5.75 4.92 -1.47
C LEU A 85 -5.52 3.43 -1.20
N TYR A 86 -6.32 2.81 -0.32
CA TYR A 86 -6.25 1.38 -0.02
C TYR A 86 -6.35 0.52 -1.28
N ARG A 87 -7.29 0.86 -2.17
CA ARG A 87 -7.48 0.12 -3.43
C ARG A 87 -6.25 0.22 -4.33
N ILE A 88 -5.72 1.43 -4.48
CA ILE A 88 -4.52 1.69 -5.30
C ILE A 88 -3.31 0.95 -4.71
N LEU A 89 -3.04 1.10 -3.41
CA LEU A 89 -1.89 0.46 -2.76
C LEU A 89 -1.97 -1.06 -2.86
N ARG A 90 -3.16 -1.64 -2.75
CA ARG A 90 -3.38 -3.07 -2.95
C ARG A 90 -3.10 -3.53 -4.37
N GLU A 91 -3.45 -2.75 -5.38
CA GLU A 91 -3.10 -3.06 -6.77
C GLU A 91 -1.59 -3.00 -6.99
N TYR A 92 -0.97 -1.97 -6.43
CA TYR A 92 0.46 -1.67 -6.51
C TYR A 92 1.33 -2.67 -5.74
N GLU A 93 0.82 -3.25 -4.66
CA GLU A 93 1.48 -4.31 -3.89
C GLU A 93 1.87 -5.50 -4.78
N ASN A 94 1.03 -5.84 -5.76
CA ASN A 94 1.32 -6.93 -6.70
C ASN A 94 2.47 -6.61 -7.66
N LEU A 95 2.90 -5.35 -7.75
CA LEU A 95 4.02 -4.91 -8.60
C LEU A 95 5.35 -4.91 -7.85
N VAL A 96 5.34 -4.88 -6.52
CA VAL A 96 6.55 -4.74 -5.71
C VAL A 96 7.29 -6.08 -5.61
N GLY A 97 8.59 -6.05 -5.86
CA GLY A 97 9.46 -7.22 -5.84
C GLY A 97 10.32 -7.37 -7.09
N PHE A 98 10.84 -8.58 -7.29
CA PHE A 98 11.72 -8.88 -8.41
C PHE A 98 10.94 -9.35 -9.63
N TRP A 99 11.32 -8.80 -10.78
CA TRP A 99 10.76 -9.16 -12.08
C TRP A 99 11.86 -9.53 -13.04
N ARG A 100 11.60 -10.52 -13.88
CA ARG A 100 12.45 -10.84 -15.02
C ARG A 100 11.57 -11.11 -16.21
N ARG A 101 12.02 -10.71 -17.39
CA ARG A 101 11.33 -11.10 -18.61
C ARG A 101 11.50 -12.61 -18.84
N CYS A 102 10.39 -13.31 -19.01
CA CYS A 102 10.38 -14.72 -19.42
C CYS A 102 10.07 -14.82 -20.92
N GLY A 103 10.83 -15.64 -21.65
CA GLY A 103 10.62 -15.93 -23.07
C GLY A 103 11.83 -15.67 -23.96
N ILE A 104 11.97 -16.48 -25.02
CA ILE A 104 12.96 -16.30 -26.08
C ILE A 104 12.44 -15.21 -27.01
N THR A 105 13.14 -14.07 -27.11
CA THR A 105 12.91 -13.17 -28.24
C THR A 105 13.46 -13.86 -29.48
N THR A 106 12.77 -13.77 -30.62
CA THR A 106 13.24 -14.34 -31.90
C THR A 106 14.60 -13.79 -32.37
N ALA A 107 15.13 -12.77 -31.69
CA ALA A 107 16.45 -12.18 -31.87
C ALA A 107 17.52 -12.65 -30.85
N ALA A 108 17.16 -13.48 -29.87
CA ALA A 108 18.10 -13.99 -28.88
C ALA A 108 18.89 -15.17 -29.47
N SER A 109 20.05 -14.87 -30.05
CA SER A 109 21.06 -15.87 -30.36
C SER A 109 21.60 -16.50 -29.07
N VAL A 110 22.29 -17.65 -29.18
CA VAL A 110 22.99 -18.30 -28.04
C VAL A 110 23.99 -17.35 -27.33
N ASN A 111 24.36 -16.23 -27.96
CA ASN A 111 25.28 -15.21 -27.44
C ASN A 111 24.59 -13.94 -26.94
N SER A 112 23.26 -13.90 -26.86
CA SER A 112 22.54 -12.71 -26.36
C SER A 112 22.63 -12.62 -24.83
N PRO A 113 22.85 -11.42 -24.27
CA PRO A 113 22.95 -11.24 -22.83
C PRO A 113 21.65 -11.67 -22.13
N PRO A 114 21.74 -12.21 -20.89
CA PRO A 114 20.57 -12.61 -20.13
C PRO A 114 19.61 -11.43 -19.91
N ALA A 115 18.31 -11.72 -19.87
CA ALA A 115 17.28 -10.71 -19.66
C ALA A 115 17.55 -9.90 -18.37
N PRO A 116 17.38 -8.56 -18.40
CA PRO A 116 17.65 -7.73 -17.24
C PRO A 116 16.72 -8.10 -16.08
N LEU A 117 17.30 -8.17 -14.88
CA LEU A 117 16.55 -8.28 -13.64
C LEU A 117 16.04 -6.89 -13.27
N LEU A 118 14.75 -6.79 -12.98
CA LEU A 118 14.11 -5.57 -12.51
C LEU A 118 13.71 -5.75 -11.05
N PHE A 119 13.73 -4.67 -10.29
CA PHE A 119 13.29 -4.63 -8.91
C PHE A 119 12.40 -3.42 -8.73
N LEU A 120 11.18 -3.63 -8.27
CA LEU A 120 10.24 -2.58 -7.93
C LEU A 120 10.10 -2.51 -6.42
N ASP A 121 10.16 -1.31 -5.85
CA ASP A 121 10.06 -1.09 -4.42
C ASP A 121 9.16 0.08 -4.04
N TRP A 122 8.76 0.07 -2.77
CA TRP A 122 8.04 1.17 -2.15
C TRP A 122 8.99 2.33 -1.87
N GLY A 123 8.57 3.51 -2.32
CA GLY A 123 9.06 4.78 -1.80
C GLY A 123 8.05 5.43 -0.84
N PRO A 124 8.37 6.63 -0.33
CA PRO A 124 7.53 7.32 0.64
C PRO A 124 6.14 7.69 0.11
N PHE A 125 5.96 7.95 -1.18
CA PHE A 125 4.66 8.25 -1.78
C PHE A 125 4.57 7.82 -3.25
N TYR A 126 5.42 6.86 -3.61
CA TYR A 126 5.60 6.39 -4.97
C TYR A 126 6.11 4.95 -4.95
N ILE A 127 6.14 4.32 -6.12
CA ILE A 127 6.89 3.10 -6.41
C ILE A 127 8.03 3.46 -7.34
N THR A 128 9.21 2.89 -7.10
CA THR A 128 10.30 2.97 -8.08
C THR A 128 10.52 1.61 -8.72
N GLY A 129 10.98 1.62 -9.97
CA GLY A 129 11.52 0.45 -10.63
C GLY A 129 12.97 0.70 -11.01
N SER A 130 13.84 -0.25 -10.66
CA SER A 130 15.27 -0.23 -10.97
C SER A 130 15.69 -1.49 -11.72
N ARG A 131 16.61 -1.33 -12.67
CA ARG A 131 17.35 -2.45 -13.27
C ARG A 131 18.49 -2.83 -12.36
N ILE A 132 18.66 -4.12 -12.12
CA ILE A 132 19.70 -4.68 -11.28
C ILE A 132 20.78 -5.27 -12.18
N SER A 133 22.01 -4.81 -12.01
CA SER A 133 23.18 -5.33 -12.72
C SER A 133 24.36 -5.56 -11.77
N PRO A 134 25.23 -6.54 -12.05
CA PRO A 134 26.41 -6.79 -11.23
C PRO A 134 27.42 -5.64 -11.36
N SER A 135 28.17 -5.37 -10.29
CA SER A 135 29.29 -4.43 -10.34
C SER A 135 30.35 -4.87 -11.35
N LYS A 136 30.93 -3.89 -12.05
CA LYS A 136 32.00 -4.12 -13.05
C LYS A 136 33.34 -4.48 -12.42
N ASN A 137 33.49 -4.29 -11.11
CA ASN A 137 34.77 -4.45 -10.39
C ASN A 137 34.96 -5.86 -9.81
N GLY A 138 34.06 -6.82 -10.12
CA GLY A 138 34.13 -8.18 -9.57
C GLY A 138 33.81 -8.29 -8.07
N SER A 139 33.23 -7.24 -7.47
CA SER A 139 32.70 -7.26 -6.11
C SER A 139 31.30 -7.89 -6.06
N TYR A 140 30.81 -8.20 -4.85
CA TYR A 140 29.42 -8.62 -4.62
C TYR A 140 28.40 -7.45 -4.67
N GLU A 141 28.82 -6.27 -5.10
CA GLU A 141 27.97 -5.09 -5.16
C GLU A 141 27.03 -5.15 -6.37
N ILE A 142 25.84 -4.60 -6.18
CA ILE A 142 24.83 -4.45 -7.23
C ILE A 142 24.68 -2.99 -7.62
N ILE A 143 24.57 -2.74 -8.92
CA ILE A 143 24.23 -1.42 -9.46
C ILE A 143 22.72 -1.42 -9.71
N ARG A 144 22.03 -0.45 -9.09
CA ARG A 144 20.61 -0.18 -9.34
C ARG A 144 20.49 1.02 -10.27
N SER A 145 19.92 0.82 -11.44
CA SER A 145 19.66 1.89 -12.41
C SER A 145 18.15 2.14 -12.48
N PRO A 146 17.64 3.23 -11.88
CA PRO A 146 16.21 3.53 -11.90
C PRO A 146 15.74 3.75 -13.34
N PHE A 147 14.54 3.26 -13.65
CA PHE A 147 13.92 3.38 -14.97
C PHE A 147 12.43 3.71 -14.89
N LEU A 148 11.81 3.55 -13.72
CA LEU A 148 10.39 3.76 -13.51
C LEU A 148 10.16 4.49 -12.19
N TRP A 149 9.24 5.44 -12.22
CA TRP A 149 8.64 6.05 -11.05
C TRP A 149 7.13 6.08 -11.24
N MET A 150 6.38 5.69 -10.22
CA MET A 150 4.91 5.67 -10.25
C MET A 150 4.37 6.30 -8.97
N SER A 151 3.46 7.26 -9.10
CA SER A 151 2.71 7.84 -7.99
C SER A 151 1.28 8.08 -8.42
N ILE A 152 0.54 8.90 -7.67
CA ILE A 152 -0.84 9.27 -7.97
C ILE A 152 -1.06 10.76 -7.78
N THR A 153 -1.97 11.32 -8.58
CA THR A 153 -2.45 12.69 -8.42
C THR A 153 -3.36 12.82 -7.19
N SER A 154 -3.73 14.06 -6.85
CA SER A 154 -4.73 14.33 -5.82
C SER A 154 -6.12 13.76 -6.11
N LYS A 155 -6.41 13.41 -7.36
CA LYS A 155 -7.65 12.73 -7.78
C LYS A 155 -7.54 11.20 -7.72
N GLY A 156 -6.37 10.65 -7.40
CA GLY A 156 -6.10 9.21 -7.43
C GLY A 156 -5.78 8.67 -8.82
N GLU A 157 -5.45 9.53 -9.78
CA GLU A 157 -5.06 9.09 -11.12
C GLU A 157 -3.56 8.71 -11.12
N PRO A 158 -3.15 7.65 -11.81
CA PRO A 158 -1.75 7.22 -11.83
C PRO A 158 -0.88 8.22 -12.59
N VAL A 159 0.27 8.57 -12.02
CA VAL A 159 1.32 9.40 -12.65
C VAL A 159 2.56 8.55 -12.78
N ASN A 160 3.04 8.35 -14.00
CA ASN A 160 4.18 7.47 -14.26
C ASN A 160 5.23 8.18 -15.09
N TYR A 161 6.49 8.09 -14.66
CA TYR A 161 7.65 8.48 -15.44
C TYR A 161 8.45 7.24 -15.77
N LEU A 162 8.74 7.05 -17.05
CA LEU A 162 9.51 5.93 -17.56
C LEU A 162 10.72 6.47 -18.30
N ASP A 163 11.91 6.04 -17.90
CA ASP A 163 13.14 6.26 -18.64
C ASP A 163 13.74 4.93 -19.07
N PRO A 164 13.48 4.53 -20.33
CA PRO A 164 14.03 3.31 -20.89
C PRO A 164 15.56 3.28 -20.91
N GLU A 165 16.26 4.41 -20.93
CA GLU A 165 17.72 4.44 -20.99
C GLU A 165 18.38 4.44 -19.61
N GLY A 166 17.61 4.63 -18.53
CA GLY A 166 18.11 4.58 -17.15
C GLY A 166 19.10 5.70 -16.82
N ARG A 167 18.94 6.86 -17.47
CA ARG A 167 19.62 8.13 -17.16
C ARG A 167 18.85 8.94 -16.09
N PHE A 168 17.78 8.37 -15.56
CA PHE A 168 16.89 8.99 -14.60
C PHE A 168 17.63 9.31 -13.29
N GLU A 169 17.96 10.58 -13.10
CA GLU A 169 18.39 11.08 -11.80
C GLU A 169 17.13 11.51 -11.03
N PHE A 170 16.99 11.00 -9.80
CA PHE A 170 15.98 11.49 -8.87
C PHE A 170 16.36 12.90 -8.43
N THR A 171 15.98 13.91 -9.22
CA THR A 171 16.11 15.31 -8.82
C THR A 171 14.99 15.68 -7.85
N ASP A 172 15.29 16.63 -6.96
CA ASP A 172 14.31 17.20 -6.02
C ASP A 172 13.09 17.76 -6.76
N ASP A 173 13.26 18.15 -8.02
CA ASP A 173 12.20 18.62 -8.92
C ASP A 173 11.06 17.61 -9.09
N LEU A 174 11.31 16.30 -9.21
CA LEU A 174 10.24 15.29 -9.29
C LEU A 174 9.52 15.08 -7.94
N LEU A 175 10.22 15.32 -6.84
CA LEU A 175 9.63 15.34 -5.50
C LEU A 175 8.76 16.60 -5.30
N MET A 176 9.09 17.70 -6.00
CA MET A 176 8.37 18.98 -5.99
C MET A 176 7.26 19.08 -7.06
N ASP A 177 7.35 18.39 -8.19
CA ASP A 177 6.35 18.38 -9.28
C ASP A 177 5.04 17.75 -8.80
N SER A 178 5.14 16.83 -7.82
CA SER A 178 4.00 16.31 -7.07
C SER A 178 3.24 17.38 -6.27
N ARG A 179 3.85 18.55 -5.99
CA ARG A 179 3.23 19.71 -5.34
C ARG A 179 2.64 20.69 -6.36
N GLU A 180 3.17 20.75 -7.58
CA GLU A 180 2.80 21.75 -8.61
C GLU A 180 1.84 21.23 -9.69
N ALA A 181 1.64 19.91 -9.83
CA ALA A 181 0.67 19.32 -10.75
C ALA A 181 -0.84 19.61 -10.43
N GLY A 182 -1.11 20.60 -9.58
CA GLY A 182 -2.43 21.18 -9.31
C GLY A 182 -2.66 22.56 -9.92
N VAL A 183 -1.72 23.12 -10.71
CA VAL A 183 -1.83 24.48 -11.26
C VAL A 183 -1.54 24.50 -12.77
N PHE A 184 -2.38 23.83 -13.56
CA PHE A 184 -2.62 24.26 -14.95
C PHE A 184 -4.09 24.03 -15.27
N GLY A 185 -4.86 25.09 -15.06
CA GLY A 185 -6.29 25.17 -15.32
C GLY A 185 -6.72 26.62 -15.18
N GLU A 186 -6.36 27.45 -16.16
CA GLU A 186 -7.20 28.55 -16.62
C GLU A 186 -7.80 28.13 -17.97
#